data_AF-A0A4Q2XJK2-F1
#
_entry.id   AF-A0A4Q2XJK2-F1
#
_cell.length_a   1.000
_cell.length_b   1.000
_cell.length_c   1.000
_cell.angle_alpha   90.00
_cell.angle_beta   90.00
_cell.angle_gamma   90.00
#
_symmetry.space_group_name_H-M   'P 1'
#
loop_
_entity.id
_entity.type
_entity.pdbx_description
1 polymer ?
#
loop_
_entity_poly.entity_id
_entity_poly.type
_entity_poly.pdbx_seq_one_letter_code
_entity_poly.pdbx_strand_id
1 'polypeptide(L)'
;MPYQQRALRQVSNHFITYHDVCVAHTRVCGELQKLGFWNERLEDIQVWWVSTSFDCYGWYHGDIHIPAISGAQLSDLVMGRRTRLTDVLRHEWAHALADHWPELIASKRFVRTFGAPYESSKRLGPFDPVEHLTVYASASACEDFAEVFHFYLRHSGRLPSRLESKPAIVRKWDFVRWMASRIQGSR
;
A
#
# COMPACT_ATOMS: atom_id res chain seq x y z
N MET A 1 -33.74 -20.82 27.78
CA MET A 1 -33.10 -19.75 26.98
C MET A 1 -31.70 -19.51 27.55
N PRO A 2 -30.60 -19.95 26.91
CA PRO A 2 -29.27 -19.62 27.43
C PRO A 2 -28.95 -18.16 27.11
N TYR A 3 -28.68 -17.38 28.17
CA TYR A 3 -28.24 -15.99 28.08
C TYR A 3 -26.77 -15.98 27.62
N GLN A 4 -26.52 -15.62 26.36
CA GLN A 4 -25.18 -15.55 25.79
C GLN A 4 -24.68 -14.10 25.87
N GLN A 5 -24.00 -13.74 26.96
CA GLN A 5 -23.27 -12.48 27.05
C GLN A 5 -22.00 -12.59 26.20
N ARG A 6 -22.03 -12.08 24.96
CA ARG A 6 -20.81 -11.85 24.18
C ARG A 6 -19.98 -10.82 24.95
N ALA A 7 -18.83 -11.22 25.47
CA ALA A 7 -17.85 -10.28 26.01
C ALA A 7 -17.63 -9.16 24.99
N LEU A 8 -17.89 -7.91 25.40
CA LEU A 8 -17.54 -6.74 24.62
C LEU A 8 -16.04 -6.83 24.37
N ARG A 9 -15.64 -6.96 23.11
CA ARG A 9 -14.22 -6.89 22.72
C ARG A 9 -13.69 -5.57 23.26
N GLN A 10 -12.79 -5.62 24.24
CA GLN A 10 -11.89 -4.51 24.51
C GLN A 10 -11.15 -4.23 23.22
N VAL A 11 -11.52 -3.15 22.55
CA VAL A 11 -10.70 -2.55 21.51
C VAL A 11 -9.54 -1.97 22.29
N SER A 12 -8.43 -2.71 22.38
CA SER A 12 -7.23 -2.15 23.00
C SER A 12 -6.85 -0.94 22.15
N ASN A 13 -6.99 0.26 22.72
CA ASN A 13 -6.53 1.51 22.14
C ASN A 13 -4.99 1.49 22.12
N HIS A 14 -4.42 0.66 21.25
CA HIS A 14 -2.99 0.67 20.99
C HIS A 14 -2.68 1.95 20.22
N PHE A 15 -2.01 2.87 20.89
CA PHE A 15 -1.45 4.06 20.26
C PHE A 15 -0.19 3.66 19.49
N ILE A 16 -0.08 4.11 18.26
CA ILE A 16 1.11 3.89 17.45
C ILE A 16 2.25 4.71 18.03
N THR A 17 3.31 4.03 18.47
CA THR A 17 4.52 4.65 18.98
C THR A 17 5.57 4.80 17.88
N TYR A 18 6.56 5.68 18.10
CA TYR A 18 7.73 5.77 17.22
C TYR A 18 8.46 4.44 17.05
N HIS A 19 8.55 3.65 18.14
CA HIS A 19 9.13 2.30 18.09
C HIS A 19 8.34 1.38 17.14
N ASP A 20 7.00 1.42 17.19
CA ASP A 20 6.16 0.64 16.27
C ASP A 20 6.42 1.03 14.80
N VAL A 21 6.57 2.33 14.53
CA VAL A 21 6.93 2.85 13.20
C VAL A 21 8.29 2.33 12.75
N CYS A 22 9.32 2.40 13.60
CA CYS A 22 10.65 1.90 13.27
C CYS A 22 10.66 0.40 12.95
N VAL A 23 9.96 -0.41 13.77
CA VAL A 23 9.87 -1.86 13.56
C VAL A 23 9.12 -2.17 12.26
N ALA A 24 8.01 -1.49 11.99
CA ALA A 24 7.24 -1.68 10.78
C ALA A 24 8.02 -1.23 9.53
N HIS A 25 8.70 -0.09 9.60
CA HIS A 25 9.56 0.45 8.55
C HIS A 25 10.69 -0.51 8.20
N THR A 26 11.47 -0.94 9.20
CA THR A 26 12.56 -1.90 9.02
C THR A 26 12.09 -3.17 8.31
N ARG A 27 10.91 -3.67 8.69
CA ARG A 27 10.30 -4.84 8.05
C ARG A 27 9.95 -4.59 6.59
N VAL A 28 9.31 -3.45 6.27
CA VAL A 28 8.92 -3.13 4.89
C VAL A 28 10.16 -2.89 4.02
N CYS A 29 11.19 -2.21 4.50
CA CYS A 29 12.48 -2.09 3.81
C CYS A 29 13.09 -3.47 3.48
N GLY A 30 13.06 -4.41 4.45
CA GLY A 30 13.50 -5.78 4.20
C GLY A 30 12.67 -6.51 3.14
N GLU A 31 11.35 -6.28 3.09
CA GLU A 31 10.45 -6.82 2.06
C GLU A 31 10.76 -6.21 0.67
N LEU A 32 10.96 -4.90 0.60
CA LEU A 32 11.37 -4.17 -0.62
C LEU A 32 12.71 -4.69 -1.14
N GLN A 33 13.70 -4.83 -0.27
CA GLN A 33 15.03 -5.33 -0.63
C GLN A 33 14.95 -6.76 -1.17
N LYS A 34 14.24 -7.65 -0.45
CA LYS A 34 14.08 -9.05 -0.85
C LYS A 34 13.38 -9.21 -2.20
N LEU A 35 12.43 -8.32 -2.52
CA LEU A 35 11.63 -8.39 -3.75
C LEU A 35 12.16 -7.52 -4.89
N GLY A 36 13.30 -6.85 -4.70
CA GLY A 36 13.97 -6.11 -5.77
C GLY A 36 13.52 -4.67 -5.97
N PHE A 37 12.76 -4.11 -5.04
CA PHE A 37 12.32 -2.71 -5.11
C PHE A 37 13.29 -1.74 -4.44
N TRP A 38 14.13 -2.21 -3.52
CA TRP A 38 15.13 -1.35 -2.87
C TRP A 38 16.23 -0.93 -3.84
N ASN A 39 16.67 0.33 -3.78
CA ASN A 39 17.76 0.90 -4.55
C ASN A 39 18.30 2.13 -3.78
N GLU A 40 19.55 2.55 -4.02
CA GLU A 40 20.16 3.74 -3.40
C GLU A 40 19.31 5.01 -3.58
N ARG A 41 18.54 5.10 -4.67
CA ARG A 41 17.60 6.21 -4.91
C ARG A 41 16.52 6.38 -3.84
N LEU A 42 16.27 5.35 -3.02
CA LEU A 42 15.26 5.38 -1.96
C LEU A 42 15.86 5.62 -0.57
N GLU A 43 17.18 5.72 -0.45
CA GLU A 43 17.85 5.85 0.85
C GLU A 43 17.55 7.18 1.55
N ASP A 44 17.23 8.23 0.78
CA ASP A 44 16.92 9.55 1.31
C ASP A 44 15.48 9.70 1.82
N ILE A 45 14.61 8.73 1.55
CA ILE A 45 13.21 8.77 1.98
C ILE A 45 13.11 8.53 3.49
N GLN A 46 12.50 9.48 4.19
CA GLN A 46 12.30 9.38 5.63
C GLN A 46 10.85 9.01 5.96
N VAL A 47 10.69 8.22 7.02
CA VAL A 47 9.38 7.90 7.59
C VAL A 47 9.22 8.66 8.90
N TRP A 48 8.39 9.70 8.86
CA TRP A 48 8.11 10.55 10.01
C TRP A 48 6.91 10.04 10.79
N TRP A 49 7.07 9.97 12.11
CA TRP A 49 5.94 9.86 13.03
C TRP A 49 5.49 11.27 13.40
N VAL A 50 4.31 11.68 12.94
CA VAL A 50 3.79 13.04 13.09
C VAL A 50 2.59 13.09 14.04
N SER A 51 2.41 14.24 14.69
CA SER A 51 1.19 14.47 15.47
C SER A 51 -0.04 14.47 14.56
N THR A 52 -1.21 14.15 15.13
CA THR A 52 -2.47 14.03 14.38
C THR A 52 -3.06 15.38 13.92
N SER A 53 -2.24 16.43 13.88
CA SER A 53 -2.61 17.80 13.57
C SER A 53 -2.12 18.25 12.18
N PHE A 54 -1.38 17.39 11.47
CA PHE A 54 -0.85 17.69 10.14
C PHE A 54 -1.83 17.21 9.06
N ASP A 55 -2.16 18.07 8.10
CA ASP A 55 -3.11 17.78 7.01
C ASP A 55 -2.55 16.82 5.93
N CYS A 56 -1.35 16.26 6.13
CA CYS A 56 -0.62 15.49 5.11
C CYS A 56 -0.18 14.12 5.65
N TYR A 57 -1.09 13.15 5.69
CA TYR A 57 -0.75 11.75 6.02
C TYR A 57 -0.45 10.95 4.76
N GLY A 58 0.55 10.08 4.85
CA GLY A 58 1.04 9.28 3.72
C GLY A 58 2.24 9.90 3.02
N TRP A 59 2.45 9.56 1.75
CA TRP A 59 3.51 10.10 0.91
C TRP A 59 3.30 11.60 0.62
N TYR A 60 4.24 12.44 1.05
CA TYR A 60 4.17 13.88 0.89
C TYR A 60 5.58 14.50 0.82
N HIS A 61 5.87 15.25 -0.25
CA HIS A 61 7.12 15.99 -0.46
C HIS A 61 8.41 15.17 -0.30
N GLY A 62 8.42 13.90 -0.75
CA GLY A 62 9.61 13.05 -0.69
C GLY A 62 9.71 12.16 0.56
N ASP A 63 8.78 12.30 1.50
CA ASP A 63 8.77 11.55 2.76
C ASP A 63 7.41 10.90 3.05
N ILE A 64 7.41 9.89 3.94
CA ILE A 64 6.20 9.20 4.40
C ILE A 64 5.83 9.70 5.80
N HIS A 65 4.62 10.23 5.96
CA HIS A 65 4.12 10.78 7.22
C HIS A 65 3.06 9.87 7.84
N ILE A 66 3.37 9.30 9.01
CA ILE A 66 2.46 8.41 9.75
C ILE A 66 1.89 9.13 10.98
N PRO A 67 0.55 9.29 11.09
CA PRO A 67 -0.06 9.92 12.25
C PRO A 67 0.06 9.10 13.55
N ALA A 68 0.22 9.80 14.66
CA ALA A 68 0.12 9.28 16.03
C ALA A 68 -1.34 8.96 16.46
N ILE A 69 -2.02 8.11 15.71
CA ILE A 69 -3.41 7.69 15.98
C ILE A 69 -3.50 6.30 16.61
N SER A 70 -4.71 5.95 17.06
CA SER A 70 -5.03 4.58 17.47
C SER A 70 -5.06 3.63 16.25
N GLY A 71 -4.70 2.36 16.45
CA GLY A 71 -4.77 1.35 15.38
C GLY A 71 -6.17 1.14 14.77
N ALA A 72 -7.24 1.57 15.46
CA ALA A 72 -8.60 1.59 14.92
C ALA A 72 -8.76 2.69 13.86
N GLN A 73 -8.22 3.89 14.09
CA GLN A 73 -8.20 4.99 13.11
C GLN A 73 -7.20 4.74 11.98
N LEU A 74 -6.16 3.92 12.20
CA LEU A 74 -5.28 3.46 11.13
C LEU A 74 -6.04 2.57 10.13
N SER A 75 -7.05 1.84 10.61
CA SER A 75 -7.95 1.14 9.70
C SER A 75 -8.79 2.11 8.89
N ASP A 76 -9.09 3.31 9.39
CA ASP A 76 -9.84 4.32 8.65
C ASP A 76 -9.03 4.92 7.49
N LEU A 77 -7.69 4.93 7.57
CA LEU A 77 -6.79 5.34 6.48
C LEU A 77 -6.74 4.35 5.30
N VAL A 78 -7.10 3.07 5.50
CA VAL A 78 -6.95 2.00 4.47
C VAL A 78 -8.20 1.08 4.43
N MET A 79 -9.37 1.56 4.88
CA MET A 79 -10.53 0.79 5.39
C MET A 79 -10.77 -0.65 4.91
N GLY A 80 -10.49 -1.59 5.84
CA GLY A 80 -11.10 -2.93 5.86
C GLY A 80 -10.50 -3.93 6.87
N ARG A 81 -10.79 -3.79 8.18
CA ARG A 81 -10.44 -4.70 9.32
C ARG A 81 -8.93 -4.85 9.64
N ARG A 82 -8.54 -4.49 10.87
CA ARG A 82 -7.20 -4.71 11.47
C ARG A 82 -6.05 -4.42 10.49
N THR A 83 -6.01 -3.21 9.97
CA THR A 83 -4.87 -2.69 9.21
C THR A 83 -3.66 -2.60 10.13
N ARG A 84 -2.56 -3.26 9.75
CA ARG A 84 -1.29 -3.16 10.48
C ARG A 84 -0.52 -1.96 9.98
N LEU A 85 0.38 -1.41 10.80
CA LEU A 85 1.26 -0.33 10.37
C LEU A 85 2.13 -0.71 9.16
N THR A 86 2.51 -1.99 9.06
CA THR A 86 3.18 -2.52 7.85
C THR A 86 2.32 -2.44 6.60
N ASP A 87 0.99 -2.53 6.73
CA ASP A 87 0.08 -2.49 5.59
C ASP A 87 -0.01 -1.06 5.03
N VAL A 88 -0.13 -0.08 5.91
CA VAL A 88 -0.03 1.36 5.57
C VAL A 88 1.32 1.67 4.94
N LEU A 89 2.43 1.29 5.58
CA LEU A 89 3.76 1.59 5.05
C LEU A 89 3.98 0.97 3.67
N ARG A 90 3.53 -0.28 3.42
CA ARG A 90 3.65 -0.86 2.07
C ARG A 90 2.87 -0.06 1.03
N HIS A 91 1.70 0.47 1.39
CA HIS A 91 0.89 1.31 0.52
C HIS A 91 1.63 2.63 0.21
N GLU A 92 2.11 3.34 1.22
CA GLU A 92 2.85 4.60 1.03
C GLU A 92 4.16 4.42 0.26
N TRP A 93 4.87 3.32 0.49
CA TRP A 93 6.06 2.97 -0.28
C TRP A 93 5.76 2.76 -1.77
N ALA A 94 4.53 2.42 -2.15
CA ALA A 94 4.16 2.37 -3.56
C ALA A 94 4.18 3.78 -4.19
N HIS A 95 3.68 4.79 -3.49
CA HIS A 95 3.71 6.17 -3.96
C HIS A 95 5.14 6.71 -4.04
N ALA A 96 5.96 6.43 -3.02
CA ALA A 96 7.40 6.72 -3.05
C ALA A 96 8.09 6.14 -4.30
N LEU A 97 7.84 4.86 -4.61
CA LEU A 97 8.38 4.22 -5.81
C LEU A 97 7.88 4.88 -7.10
N ALA A 98 6.61 5.27 -7.14
CA ALA A 98 6.05 5.91 -8.32
C ALA A 98 6.70 7.27 -8.61
N ASP A 99 7.00 8.02 -7.57
CA ASP A 99 7.68 9.32 -7.65
C ASP A 99 9.15 9.18 -8.12
N HIS A 100 9.84 8.12 -7.69
CA HIS A 100 11.26 7.89 -8.02
C HIS A 100 11.50 7.21 -9.38
N TRP A 101 10.48 6.58 -9.95
CA TRP A 101 10.50 5.99 -11.29
C TRP A 101 9.29 6.44 -12.12
N PRO A 102 9.15 7.75 -12.39
CA PRO A 102 7.98 8.31 -13.06
C PRO A 102 7.80 7.73 -14.46
N GLU A 103 8.86 7.28 -15.13
CA GLU A 103 8.80 6.68 -16.46
C GLU A 103 8.08 5.31 -16.48
N LEU A 104 8.14 4.55 -15.38
CA LEU A 104 7.46 3.25 -15.29
C LEU A 104 5.94 3.44 -15.14
N ILE A 105 5.56 4.48 -14.40
CA ILE A 105 4.19 4.82 -14.05
C ILE A 105 3.49 5.67 -15.12
N ALA A 106 4.22 6.56 -15.79
CA ALA A 106 3.73 7.33 -16.94
C ALA A 106 3.61 6.47 -18.22
N SER A 107 3.90 5.18 -18.15
CA SER A 107 3.93 4.29 -19.31
C SER A 107 2.53 3.94 -19.83
N LYS A 108 2.43 3.68 -21.14
CA LYS A 108 1.24 3.07 -21.75
C LYS A 108 0.89 1.72 -21.11
N ARG A 109 1.88 1.02 -20.56
CA ARG A 109 1.69 -0.25 -19.85
C ARG A 109 0.89 -0.01 -18.57
N PHE A 110 1.23 1.01 -17.79
CA PHE A 110 0.48 1.38 -16.59
C PHE A 110 -0.99 1.67 -16.92
N VAL A 111 -1.26 2.57 -17.88
CA VAL A 111 -2.63 2.94 -18.28
C VAL A 111 -3.43 1.72 -18.74
N ARG A 112 -2.82 0.80 -19.49
CA ARG A 112 -3.48 -0.44 -19.94
C ARG A 112 -3.77 -1.40 -18.78
N THR A 113 -2.99 -1.35 -17.71
CA THR A 113 -3.13 -2.24 -16.56
C THR A 113 -4.12 -1.70 -15.52
N PHE A 114 -4.09 -0.39 -15.24
CA PHE A 114 -4.86 0.27 -14.18
C PHE A 114 -6.02 1.14 -14.71
N GLY A 115 -6.17 1.23 -16.04
CA GLY A 115 -7.33 1.87 -16.68
C GLY A 115 -7.27 3.39 -16.79
N ALA A 116 -6.34 4.07 -16.11
CA ALA A 116 -6.13 5.51 -16.21
C ALA A 116 -4.66 5.91 -15.99
N PRO A 117 -4.25 7.14 -16.36
CA PRO A 117 -2.98 7.70 -15.92
C PRO A 117 -2.88 7.76 -14.39
N TYR A 118 -1.68 7.62 -13.85
CA TYR A 118 -1.43 7.55 -12.41
C TYR A 118 -1.92 8.79 -11.65
N GLU A 119 -1.53 9.98 -12.13
CA GLU A 119 -1.94 11.28 -11.56
C GLU A 119 -3.42 11.62 -11.78
N SER A 120 -4.19 10.73 -12.41
CA SER A 120 -5.61 10.99 -12.64
C SER A 120 -6.39 10.84 -11.34
N SER A 121 -6.95 11.95 -10.85
CA SER A 121 -7.93 11.96 -9.77
C SER A 121 -9.30 11.38 -10.18
N LYS A 122 -9.42 10.86 -11.41
CA LYS A 122 -10.66 10.28 -11.92
C LYS A 122 -10.89 8.93 -11.25
N ARG A 123 -12.07 8.77 -10.65
CA ARG A 123 -12.54 7.47 -10.17
C ARG A 123 -12.61 6.45 -11.29
N LEU A 124 -12.14 5.24 -11.02
CA LEU A 124 -12.13 4.12 -11.98
C LEU A 124 -13.54 3.56 -12.23
N GLY A 125 -14.48 3.83 -11.33
CA GLY A 125 -15.87 3.38 -11.39
C GLY A 125 -16.36 2.88 -10.04
N PRO A 126 -17.48 2.15 -9.99
CA PRO A 126 -17.88 1.42 -8.80
C PRO A 126 -16.86 0.32 -8.47
N PHE A 127 -16.75 -0.02 -7.19
CA PHE A 127 -15.94 -1.17 -6.76
C PHE A 127 -16.43 -2.46 -7.42
N ASP A 128 -15.52 -3.15 -8.09
CA ASP A 128 -15.70 -4.49 -8.62
C ASP A 128 -14.62 -5.41 -8.02
N PRO A 129 -15.00 -6.48 -7.27
CA PRO A 129 -14.04 -7.39 -6.64
C PRO A 129 -13.28 -8.29 -7.65
N VAL A 130 -13.67 -8.33 -8.93
CA VAL A 130 -12.93 -8.99 -10.00
C VAL A 130 -11.77 -8.11 -10.49
N GLU A 131 -11.99 -6.79 -10.50
CA GLU A 131 -11.02 -5.81 -10.96
C GLU A 131 -10.17 -5.25 -9.82
N HIS A 132 -10.69 -5.12 -8.59
CA HIS A 132 -10.05 -4.41 -7.48
C HIS A 132 -9.86 -5.32 -6.24
N LEU A 133 -8.75 -5.13 -5.53
CA LEU A 133 -8.46 -5.89 -4.30
C LEU A 133 -9.26 -5.39 -3.09
N THR A 134 -9.52 -4.09 -3.04
CA THR A 134 -10.25 -3.40 -1.96
C THR A 134 -11.17 -2.33 -2.56
N VAL A 135 -12.10 -1.82 -1.74
CA VAL A 135 -12.96 -0.69 -2.15
C VAL A 135 -12.11 0.54 -2.44
N TYR A 136 -11.05 0.76 -1.65
CA TYR A 136 -10.15 1.89 -1.78
C TYR A 136 -9.42 1.90 -3.13
N ALA A 137 -9.01 0.72 -3.62
CA ALA A 137 -8.42 0.56 -4.95
C ALA A 137 -9.32 1.05 -6.12
N SER A 138 -10.63 1.22 -5.94
CA SER A 138 -11.51 1.77 -6.99
C SER A 138 -11.52 3.31 -7.05
N ALA A 139 -10.87 3.98 -6.10
CA ALA A 139 -10.88 5.43 -5.98
C ALA A 139 -10.12 6.15 -7.10
N SER A 140 -8.99 5.60 -7.56
CA SER A 140 -8.19 6.10 -8.68
C SER A 140 -7.16 5.05 -9.10
N ALA A 141 -6.45 5.29 -10.21
CA ALA A 141 -5.40 4.38 -10.67
C ALA A 141 -4.17 4.35 -9.75
N CYS A 142 -3.81 5.47 -9.09
CA CYS A 142 -2.71 5.48 -8.14
C CYS A 142 -3.02 4.63 -6.89
N GLU A 143 -4.26 4.72 -6.38
CA GLU A 143 -4.70 3.93 -5.23
C GLU A 143 -4.80 2.43 -5.54
N ASP A 144 -5.29 2.09 -6.73
CA ASP A 144 -5.31 0.71 -7.21
C ASP A 144 -3.90 0.11 -7.31
N PHE A 145 -2.95 0.88 -7.83
CA PHE A 145 -1.54 0.49 -7.86
C PHE A 145 -0.97 0.30 -6.45
N ALA A 146 -1.19 1.26 -5.55
CA ALA A 146 -0.67 1.21 -4.19
C ALA A 146 -1.23 0.01 -3.40
N GLU A 147 -2.51 -0.30 -3.57
CA GLU A 147 -3.15 -1.48 -2.99
C GLU A 147 -2.60 -2.79 -3.57
N VAL A 148 -2.43 -2.89 -4.89
CA VAL A 148 -1.82 -4.09 -5.52
C VAL A 148 -0.38 -4.27 -5.05
N PHE A 149 0.40 -3.20 -4.99
CA PHE A 149 1.78 -3.21 -4.51
C PHE A 149 1.86 -3.67 -3.05
N HIS A 150 1.01 -3.11 -2.19
CA HIS A 150 0.89 -3.54 -0.81
C HIS A 150 0.63 -5.04 -0.70
N PHE A 151 -0.39 -5.56 -1.38
CA PHE A 151 -0.69 -6.99 -1.35
C PHE A 151 0.46 -7.84 -1.92
N TYR A 152 1.16 -7.36 -2.95
CA TYR A 152 2.33 -8.01 -3.50
C TYR A 152 3.42 -8.22 -2.44
N LEU A 153 3.80 -7.16 -1.71
CA LEU A 153 4.79 -7.24 -0.64
C LEU A 153 4.33 -8.17 0.50
N ARG A 154 3.07 -8.01 0.94
CA ARG A 154 2.47 -8.81 2.01
C ARG A 154 2.50 -10.31 1.71
N HIS A 155 2.35 -10.69 0.44
CA HIS A 155 2.39 -12.07 -0.02
C HIS A 155 3.76 -12.49 -0.57
N SER A 156 4.82 -11.72 -0.30
CA SER A 156 6.18 -12.02 -0.76
C SER A 156 6.26 -12.28 -2.27
N GLY A 157 5.51 -11.49 -3.05
CA GLY A 157 5.41 -11.56 -4.51
C GLY A 157 4.58 -12.72 -5.06
N ARG A 158 4.08 -13.62 -4.20
CA ARG A 158 3.27 -14.78 -4.61
C ARG A 158 1.80 -14.39 -4.71
N LEU A 159 1.18 -14.62 -5.86
CA LEU A 159 -0.25 -14.39 -6.03
C LEU A 159 -1.03 -15.44 -5.22
N PRO A 160 -1.96 -15.04 -4.32
CA PRO A 160 -2.83 -15.98 -3.63
C PRO A 160 -3.74 -16.76 -4.62
N SER A 161 -3.87 -18.07 -4.44
CA SER A 161 -4.64 -18.94 -5.35
C SER A 161 -6.07 -18.48 -5.62
N ARG A 162 -6.76 -17.94 -4.60
CA ARG A 162 -8.10 -17.37 -4.72
C ARG A 162 -8.21 -16.17 -5.67
N LEU A 163 -7.09 -15.57 -6.08
CA LEU A 163 -7.02 -14.42 -6.98
C LEU A 163 -6.53 -14.81 -8.39
N GLU A 164 -6.06 -16.04 -8.59
CA GLU A 164 -5.58 -16.52 -9.91
C GLU A 164 -6.70 -16.52 -10.97
N SER A 165 -7.94 -16.76 -10.54
CA SER A 165 -9.12 -16.73 -11.42
C SER A 165 -9.57 -15.32 -11.81
N LYS A 166 -8.86 -14.27 -11.38
CA LYS A 166 -9.19 -12.86 -11.65
C LYS A 166 -8.16 -12.24 -12.60
N PRO A 167 -8.41 -12.24 -13.92
CA PRO A 167 -7.39 -11.84 -14.90
C PRO A 167 -6.89 -10.40 -14.72
N ALA A 168 -7.74 -9.49 -14.27
CA ALA A 168 -7.35 -8.11 -13.99
C ALA A 168 -6.34 -8.00 -12.85
N ILE A 169 -6.60 -8.68 -11.73
CA ILE A 169 -5.67 -8.76 -10.60
C ILE A 169 -4.35 -9.39 -11.02
N VAL A 170 -4.39 -10.48 -11.79
CA VAL A 170 -3.18 -11.13 -12.32
C VAL A 170 -2.34 -10.15 -13.13
N ARG A 171 -2.95 -9.40 -14.06
CA ARG A 171 -2.25 -8.39 -14.88
C ARG A 171 -1.61 -7.30 -14.02
N LYS A 172 -2.31 -6.81 -13.00
CA LYS A 172 -1.79 -5.79 -12.07
C LYS A 172 -0.63 -6.36 -11.23
N TRP A 173 -0.73 -7.60 -10.78
CA TRP A 173 0.33 -8.31 -10.06
C TRP A 173 1.58 -8.48 -10.93
N ASP A 174 1.40 -8.85 -12.20
CA ASP A 174 2.49 -8.98 -13.18
C ASP A 174 3.13 -7.64 -13.53
N PHE A 175 2.37 -6.54 -13.49
CA PHE A 175 2.92 -5.20 -13.61
C PHE A 175 3.88 -4.88 -12.46
N VAL A 176 3.50 -5.15 -11.21
CA VAL A 176 4.37 -4.94 -10.04
C VAL A 176 5.63 -5.81 -10.12
N ARG A 177 5.49 -7.09 -10.54
CA ARG A 177 6.65 -7.96 -10.79
C ARG A 177 7.56 -7.40 -11.89
N TRP A 178 7.00 -6.88 -12.97
CA TRP A 178 7.74 -6.26 -14.07
C TRP A 178 8.46 -4.99 -13.62
N MET A 179 7.83 -4.16 -12.79
CA MET A 179 8.45 -2.97 -12.20
C MET A 179 9.68 -3.34 -11.37
N ALA A 180 9.58 -4.36 -10.52
CA ALA A 180 10.72 -4.85 -9.73
C ALA A 180 11.94 -5.17 -10.61
N SER A 181 11.73 -5.87 -11.74
CA SER A 181 12.85 -6.23 -12.62
C SER A 181 13.46 -5.02 -13.35
N ARG A 182 12.68 -3.96 -13.60
CA ARG A 182 13.20 -2.70 -14.14
C ARG A 182 14.03 -1.92 -13.13
N ILE A 183 13.58 -1.87 -11.88
CA ILE A 183 14.31 -1.20 -10.80
C ILE A 183 15.63 -1.92 -10.52
N GLN A 184 15.63 -3.26 -10.49
CA GLN A 184 16.85 -4.05 -10.33
C GLN A 184 17.84 -3.87 -11.48
N GLY A 185 17.34 -3.80 -12.72
CA GLY A 185 18.18 -3.61 -13.91
C GLY A 185 18.69 -2.19 -14.12
N SER A 186 18.27 -1.24 -13.27
CA SER A 186 18.73 0.16 -13.30
C SER A 186 19.82 0.45 -12.26
N ARG A 187 20.35 -0.59 -11.62
CA ARG A 187 21.48 -0.55 -10.69
C ARG A 187 22.81 -0.62 -11.44
#